data_AF-A0A3D3M5N8-F1
#
_entry.id   AF-A0A3D3M5N8-F1
#
_cell.length_a   1.000
_cell.length_b   1.000
_cell.length_c   1.000
_cell.angle_alpha   90.00
_cell.angle_beta   90.00
_cell.angle_gamma   90.00
#
_symmetry.space_group_name_H-M   'P 1'
#
loop_
_entity.id
_entity.type
_entity.pdbx_description
1 polymer ?
#
loop_
_entity_poly.entity_id
_entity_poly.type
_entity_poly.pdbx_seq_one_letter_code
_entity_poly.pdbx_strand_id
1 'polypeptide(L)'
;MHKIWASLSPHGILDNTYSTSAVTDGSCRVASHKGTLYCVYIDGPGSSGPVKFISRTAISDWGEPKAIGELHSNFAPGIFVFSERLHVLVPGVYGRAALMTLNPASGQFELSYWLDMDISESPSAAVLDGRLHLFFKLRDSSNLQYRSTLDLDIWTKAVYVKSDRTNTARTHVSPLAITYQGLIHLIYKDVSGGFFLIKFDGDEHWTRSRRLFEESFHHSPAGVVHNGLLKLLFSDKQGTPYYDIHQYAYDGNVLGPATVSTNVGAAKSMGAAVLDGVLHVLYRGQP
;
A
#
# COMPACT_ATOMS: atom_id res chain seq x y z
N MET A 1 -2.12 5.82 -20.47
CA MET A 1 -0.97 5.10 -19.89
C MET A 1 0.18 6.05 -19.65
N HIS A 2 0.61 6.16 -18.38
CA HIS A 2 1.72 7.01 -17.97
C HIS A 2 2.84 6.16 -17.37
N LYS A 3 4.08 6.62 -17.49
CA LYS A 3 5.22 5.94 -16.87
C LYS A 3 5.10 5.93 -15.34
N ILE A 4 5.58 4.86 -14.73
CA ILE A 4 5.91 4.85 -13.31
C ILE A 4 7.32 5.44 -13.17
N TRP A 5 7.42 6.50 -12.37
CA TRP A 5 8.66 7.10 -11.94
C TRP A 5 9.08 6.49 -10.60
N ALA A 6 10.38 6.49 -10.37
CA ALA A 6 10.96 6.13 -9.09
C ALA A 6 11.83 7.27 -8.60
N SER A 7 11.60 7.72 -7.38
CA SER A 7 12.48 8.65 -6.67
C SER A 7 13.05 7.96 -5.44
N LEU A 8 14.29 8.29 -5.11
CA LEU A 8 14.98 7.73 -3.96
C LEU A 8 15.53 8.83 -3.05
N SER A 9 15.63 8.52 -1.76
CA SER A 9 16.25 9.41 -0.81
C SER A 9 16.88 8.65 0.37
N PRO A 10 18.17 8.88 0.67
CA PRO A 10 18.75 8.40 1.93
C PRO A 10 18.30 9.23 3.14
N HIS A 11 17.92 10.50 2.93
CA HIS A 11 17.70 11.48 4.01
C HIS A 11 16.26 12.01 4.10
N GLY A 12 15.39 11.66 3.16
CA GLY A 12 13.95 11.93 3.21
C GLY A 12 13.42 13.06 2.31
N ILE A 13 14.25 13.72 1.50
CA ILE A 13 13.81 14.60 0.40
C ILE A 13 13.98 13.84 -0.91
N LEU A 14 12.92 13.73 -1.70
CA LEU A 14 12.97 13.06 -3.00
C LEU A 14 13.50 14.04 -4.05
N ASP A 15 14.71 13.81 -4.53
CA ASP A 15 15.40 14.67 -5.51
C ASP A 15 16.05 13.90 -6.67
N ASN A 16 16.15 12.58 -6.56
CA ASN A 16 16.71 11.72 -7.59
C ASN A 16 15.64 10.86 -8.25
N THR A 17 15.03 11.40 -9.31
CA THR A 17 13.94 10.76 -10.06
C THR A 17 14.40 10.18 -11.39
N TYR A 18 13.95 8.97 -11.71
CA TYR A 18 14.20 8.31 -12.99
C TYR A 18 12.98 7.49 -13.44
N SER A 19 12.84 7.30 -14.74
CA SER A 19 11.72 6.56 -15.30
C SER A 19 11.97 5.06 -15.26
N THR A 20 10.92 4.28 -14.99
CA THR A 20 10.92 2.83 -15.21
C THR A 20 10.33 2.47 -16.57
N SER A 21 10.46 1.21 -16.98
CA SER A 21 9.77 0.63 -18.14
C SER A 21 8.28 0.35 -17.89
N ALA A 22 7.83 0.41 -16.63
CA ALA A 22 6.43 0.19 -16.27
C ALA A 22 5.55 1.38 -16.63
N VAL A 23 4.33 1.06 -17.10
CA VAL A 23 3.28 2.03 -17.40
C VAL A 23 1.99 1.64 -16.70
N THR A 24 1.27 2.64 -16.20
CA THR A 24 -0.03 2.44 -15.53
C THR A 24 -0.87 3.70 -15.63
N ASP A 25 -2.19 3.54 -15.62
CA ASP A 25 -3.14 4.62 -15.31
C ASP A 25 -3.64 4.55 -13.84
N GLY A 26 -3.20 3.54 -13.09
CA GLY A 26 -3.59 3.30 -11.71
C GLY A 26 -2.56 3.76 -10.67
N SER A 27 -2.68 3.17 -9.49
CA SER A 27 -1.69 3.25 -8.40
C SER A 27 -0.73 2.06 -8.46
N CYS A 28 0.38 2.13 -7.76
CA CYS A 28 1.26 0.99 -7.53
C CYS A 28 1.43 0.70 -6.03
N ARG A 29 1.93 -0.49 -5.71
CA ARG A 29 2.38 -0.87 -4.35
C ARG A 29 3.77 -1.45 -4.43
N VAL A 30 4.57 -1.20 -3.40
CA VAL A 30 5.98 -1.58 -3.36
C VAL A 30 6.26 -2.31 -2.06
N ALA A 31 7.05 -3.38 -2.13
CA ALA A 31 7.60 -4.05 -0.95
C ALA A 31 9.07 -4.41 -1.21
N SER A 32 9.83 -4.50 -0.12
CA SER A 32 11.19 -5.03 -0.11
C SER A 32 11.17 -6.47 0.41
N HIS A 33 11.86 -7.37 -0.28
CA HIS A 33 12.00 -8.75 0.12
C HIS A 33 13.35 -9.29 -0.32
N LYS A 34 14.15 -9.82 0.63
CA LYS A 34 15.45 -10.46 0.38
C LYS A 34 16.36 -9.64 -0.55
N GLY A 35 16.54 -8.35 -0.25
CA GLY A 35 17.42 -7.45 -1.01
C GLY A 35 16.88 -7.01 -2.38
N THR A 36 15.60 -7.24 -2.65
CA THR A 36 14.94 -6.87 -3.91
C THR A 36 13.69 -6.04 -3.62
N LEU A 37 13.52 -4.96 -4.36
CA LEU A 37 12.26 -4.20 -4.40
C LEU A 37 11.37 -4.78 -5.48
N TYR A 38 10.08 -4.90 -5.16
CA TYR A 38 9.04 -5.32 -6.08
C TYR A 38 7.96 -4.25 -6.12
N CYS A 39 7.59 -3.82 -7.33
CA CYS A 39 6.50 -2.88 -7.55
C CYS A 39 5.41 -3.56 -8.37
N VAL A 40 4.20 -3.62 -7.81
CA VAL A 40 3.02 -4.22 -8.45
C VAL A 40 2.04 -3.15 -8.86
N TYR A 41 1.42 -3.33 -10.02
CA TYR A 41 0.53 -2.34 -10.62
C TYR A 41 -0.42 -3.01 -11.62
N ILE A 42 -1.44 -2.27 -12.04
CA ILE A 42 -2.30 -2.64 -13.16
C ILE A 42 -1.76 -1.96 -14.41
N ASP A 43 -1.43 -2.74 -15.44
CA ASP A 43 -1.08 -2.26 -16.76
C ASP A 43 -2.34 -2.12 -17.62
N GLY A 44 -2.38 -1.12 -18.48
CA GLY A 44 -3.51 -0.83 -19.36
C GLY A 44 -4.33 0.41 -19.00
N PRO A 45 -5.06 0.98 -19.98
CA PRO A 45 -5.95 2.11 -19.77
C PRO A 45 -7.31 1.68 -19.21
N GLY A 46 -7.81 2.44 -18.24
CA GLY A 46 -9.20 2.31 -17.79
C GLY A 46 -9.46 1.15 -16.82
N SER A 47 -10.74 0.82 -16.66
CA SER A 47 -11.31 0.20 -15.47
C SER A 47 -10.84 -1.21 -15.15
N SER A 48 -10.14 -1.92 -16.05
CA SER A 48 -9.63 -3.28 -15.82
C SER A 48 -8.38 -3.53 -16.67
N GLY A 49 -7.35 -4.15 -16.11
CA GLY A 49 -6.14 -4.47 -16.87
C GLY A 49 -5.28 -5.57 -16.26
N PRO A 50 -4.31 -6.10 -17.01
CA PRO A 50 -3.34 -7.07 -16.53
C PRO A 50 -2.56 -6.58 -15.32
N VAL A 51 -2.43 -7.45 -14.33
CA VAL A 51 -1.60 -7.17 -13.16
C VAL A 51 -0.16 -7.53 -13.51
N LYS A 52 0.74 -6.58 -13.30
CA LYS A 52 2.16 -6.71 -13.61
C LYS A 52 3.03 -6.33 -12.42
N PHE A 53 4.29 -6.74 -12.49
CA PHE A 53 5.33 -6.27 -11.60
C PHE A 53 6.62 -5.94 -12.33
N ILE A 54 7.38 -5.03 -11.73
CA ILE A 54 8.79 -4.79 -12.01
C ILE A 54 9.58 -5.00 -10.70
N SER A 55 10.86 -5.31 -10.83
CA SER A 55 11.73 -5.51 -9.67
C SER A 55 13.11 -4.88 -9.89
N ARG A 56 13.78 -4.51 -8.80
CA ARG A 56 15.17 -4.07 -8.81
C ARG A 56 15.92 -4.56 -7.59
N THR A 57 17.23 -4.68 -7.71
CA THR A 57 18.13 -4.88 -6.58
C THR A 57 18.85 -3.56 -6.25
N ALA A 58 19.80 -3.59 -5.32
CA ALA A 58 20.62 -2.43 -5.01
C ALA A 58 21.66 -2.14 -6.11
N ILE A 59 22.06 -3.17 -6.86
CA ILE A 59 23.12 -3.12 -7.88
C ILE A 59 22.57 -3.15 -9.31
N SER A 60 21.26 -3.32 -9.48
CA SER A 60 20.61 -3.40 -10.80
C SER A 60 19.47 -2.40 -10.90
N ASP A 61 19.28 -1.85 -12.10
CA ASP A 61 18.11 -1.04 -12.43
C ASP A 61 16.80 -1.85 -12.36
N TRP A 62 15.67 -1.15 -12.51
CA TRP A 62 14.37 -1.79 -12.67
C TRP A 62 14.34 -2.66 -13.92
N GLY A 63 14.00 -3.92 -13.74
CA GLY A 63 13.81 -4.86 -14.84
C GLY A 63 12.52 -4.60 -15.62
N GLU A 64 12.37 -5.35 -16.72
CA GLU A 64 11.19 -5.30 -17.58
C GLU A 64 9.90 -5.77 -16.87
N PRO A 65 8.73 -5.22 -17.25
CA PRO A 65 7.43 -5.67 -16.76
C PRO A 65 7.18 -7.16 -16.97
N LYS A 66 6.80 -7.85 -15.90
CA LYS A 66 6.37 -9.26 -15.91
C LYS A 66 4.91 -9.36 -15.47
N ALA A 67 4.16 -10.28 -16.07
CA ALA A 67 2.78 -10.53 -15.68
C ALA A 67 2.69 -11.30 -14.35
N ILE A 68 1.66 -11.01 -13.55
CA ILE A 68 1.28 -11.80 -12.38
C ILE A 68 0.12 -12.72 -12.80
N GLY A 69 0.50 -13.87 -13.37
CA GLY A 69 -0.46 -14.78 -14.02
C GLY A 69 -1.28 -14.10 -15.12
N GLU A 70 -2.38 -14.75 -15.50
CA GLU A 70 -3.36 -14.22 -16.47
C GLU A 70 -4.53 -13.54 -15.73
N LEU A 71 -4.19 -12.61 -14.82
CA LEU A 71 -5.17 -11.93 -13.96
C LEU A 71 -5.43 -10.50 -14.43
N HIS A 72 -6.71 -10.15 -14.56
CA HIS A 72 -7.18 -8.79 -14.78
C HIS A 72 -7.88 -8.24 -13.54
N SER A 73 -7.56 -7.02 -13.16
CA SER A 73 -8.18 -6.35 -12.02
C SER A 73 -8.48 -4.88 -12.29
N ASN A 74 -9.47 -4.38 -11.56
CA ASN A 74 -9.92 -2.99 -11.57
C ASN A 74 -9.33 -2.18 -10.41
N PHE A 75 -8.72 -2.86 -9.44
CA PHE A 75 -8.23 -2.24 -8.21
C PHE A 75 -6.78 -2.63 -7.98
N ALA A 76 -5.97 -1.65 -7.54
CA ALA A 76 -4.55 -1.86 -7.35
C ALA A 76 -4.31 -3.06 -6.41
N PRO A 77 -3.42 -4.00 -6.77
CA PRO A 77 -3.11 -5.16 -5.92
C PRO A 77 -2.45 -4.73 -4.61
N GLY A 78 -2.60 -5.52 -3.55
CA GLY A 78 -1.80 -5.39 -2.33
C GLY A 78 -0.54 -6.26 -2.42
N ILE A 79 0.58 -5.82 -1.86
CA ILE A 79 1.83 -6.60 -1.77
C ILE A 79 2.33 -6.61 -0.33
N PHE A 80 2.77 -7.77 0.15
CA PHE A 80 3.24 -7.93 1.53
C PHE A 80 4.16 -9.14 1.67
N VAL A 81 4.98 -9.12 2.73
CA VAL A 81 5.81 -10.26 3.14
C VAL A 81 5.15 -10.98 4.30
N PHE A 82 5.02 -12.29 4.22
CA PHE A 82 4.52 -13.15 5.30
C PHE A 82 5.22 -14.50 5.25
N SER A 83 5.56 -15.06 6.41
CA SER A 83 6.25 -16.35 6.52
C SER A 83 7.46 -16.47 5.58
N GLU A 84 8.31 -15.44 5.54
CA GLU A 84 9.52 -15.37 4.70
C GLU A 84 9.30 -15.45 3.18
N ARG A 85 8.07 -15.17 2.73
CA ARG A 85 7.67 -15.17 1.31
C ARG A 85 7.00 -13.85 0.93
N LEU A 86 7.14 -13.49 -0.34
CA LEU A 86 6.48 -12.33 -0.92
C LEU A 86 5.16 -12.72 -1.57
N HIS A 87 4.11 -12.01 -1.23
CA HIS A 87 2.76 -12.27 -1.70
C HIS A 87 2.16 -11.04 -2.36
N VAL A 88 1.26 -11.28 -3.32
CA VAL A 88 0.43 -10.28 -3.97
C VAL A 88 -1.02 -10.72 -3.86
N LEU A 89 -1.86 -9.88 -3.28
CA LEU A 89 -3.30 -10.08 -3.27
C LEU A 89 -3.93 -9.24 -4.37
N VAL A 90 -4.47 -9.90 -5.38
CA VAL A 90 -5.12 -9.28 -6.52
C VAL A 90 -6.64 -9.24 -6.27
N PRO A 91 -7.23 -8.08 -5.97
CA PRO A 91 -8.66 -7.95 -5.68
C PRO A 91 -9.53 -7.96 -6.93
N GLY A 92 -10.83 -8.25 -6.78
CA GLY A 92 -11.86 -8.00 -7.79
C GLY A 92 -11.80 -8.87 -9.05
N VAL A 93 -11.03 -9.96 -9.04
CA VAL A 93 -10.94 -10.90 -10.17
C VAL A 93 -12.16 -11.82 -10.12
N TYR A 94 -13.10 -11.63 -11.05
CA TYR A 94 -14.36 -12.38 -11.09
C TYR A 94 -15.17 -12.34 -9.78
N GLY A 95 -15.13 -11.20 -9.06
CA GLY A 95 -15.79 -11.05 -7.76
C GLY A 95 -15.06 -11.72 -6.60
N ARG A 96 -13.78 -12.10 -6.78
CA ARG A 96 -12.92 -12.74 -5.77
C ARG A 96 -11.58 -12.03 -5.67
N ALA A 97 -10.75 -12.46 -4.72
CA ALA A 97 -9.36 -12.04 -4.64
C ALA A 97 -8.41 -13.22 -4.84
N ALA A 98 -7.40 -13.07 -5.70
CA ALA A 98 -6.38 -14.08 -5.93
C ALA A 98 -5.14 -13.80 -5.07
N LEU A 99 -4.71 -14.77 -4.27
CA LEU A 99 -3.43 -14.71 -3.55
C LEU A 99 -2.35 -15.37 -4.39
N MET A 100 -1.38 -14.58 -4.80
CA MET A 100 -0.23 -14.98 -5.61
C MET A 100 1.04 -14.95 -4.75
N THR A 101 1.91 -15.94 -4.89
CA THR A 101 3.15 -16.03 -4.12
C THR A 101 4.34 -16.10 -5.05
N LEU A 102 5.40 -15.34 -4.75
CA LEU A 102 6.63 -15.39 -5.52
C LEU A 102 7.28 -16.78 -5.37
N ASN A 103 7.50 -17.44 -6.50
CA ASN A 103 8.36 -18.61 -6.57
C ASN A 103 9.80 -18.16 -6.84
N PRO A 104 10.74 -18.38 -5.89
CA PRO A 104 12.11 -17.92 -6.04
C PRO A 104 12.88 -18.63 -7.17
N ALA A 105 12.48 -19.85 -7.56
CA ALA A 105 13.14 -20.59 -8.62
C ALA A 105 12.82 -20.03 -10.01
N SER A 106 11.55 -19.67 -10.25
CA SER A 106 11.12 -19.08 -11.53
C SER A 106 11.23 -17.55 -11.55
N GLY A 107 11.26 -16.92 -10.39
CA GLY A 107 11.16 -15.46 -10.26
C GLY A 107 9.80 -14.92 -10.70
N GLN A 108 8.75 -15.76 -10.69
CA GLN A 108 7.39 -15.43 -11.08
C GLN A 108 6.41 -15.62 -9.92
N PHE A 109 5.29 -14.91 -9.97
CA PHE A 109 4.19 -15.10 -9.03
C PHE A 109 3.28 -16.23 -9.48
N GLU A 110 3.00 -17.17 -8.58
CA GLU A 110 2.15 -18.33 -8.82
C GLU A 110 0.90 -18.27 -7.94
N LEU A 111 -0.24 -18.69 -8.49
CA LEU A 111 -1.49 -18.73 -7.74
C LEU A 111 -1.36 -19.71 -6.57
N SER A 112 -1.58 -19.21 -5.36
CA SER A 112 -1.58 -20.03 -4.15
C SER A 112 -3.00 -20.37 -3.72
N TYR A 113 -3.88 -19.36 -3.66
CA TYR A 113 -5.23 -19.55 -3.14
C TYR A 113 -6.22 -18.49 -3.67
N TRP A 114 -7.50 -18.84 -3.73
CA TRP A 114 -8.59 -17.91 -4.03
C TRP A 114 -9.35 -17.55 -2.76
N LEU A 115 -9.41 -16.26 -2.44
CA LEU A 115 -10.20 -15.75 -1.34
C LEU A 115 -11.58 -15.38 -1.87
N ASP A 116 -12.63 -15.99 -1.31
CA ASP A 116 -14.03 -15.70 -1.66
C ASP A 116 -14.48 -14.35 -1.08
N MET A 117 -13.90 -13.28 -1.61
CA MET A 117 -14.13 -11.89 -1.20
C MET A 117 -14.05 -10.96 -2.41
N ASP A 118 -15.11 -10.20 -2.67
CA ASP A 118 -15.10 -9.14 -3.68
C ASP A 118 -14.54 -7.84 -3.09
N ILE A 119 -13.23 -7.84 -2.86
CA ILE A 119 -12.50 -6.67 -2.37
C ILE A 119 -12.56 -5.57 -3.44
N SER A 120 -12.80 -4.34 -2.98
CA SER A 120 -12.56 -3.14 -3.78
C SER A 120 -11.50 -2.27 -3.15
N GLU A 121 -10.88 -1.44 -4.00
CA GLU A 121 -9.63 -0.74 -3.68
C GLU A 121 -8.48 -1.70 -3.35
N SER A 122 -7.33 -1.14 -3.00
CA SER A 122 -6.14 -1.91 -2.68
C SER A 122 -6.21 -2.40 -1.24
N PRO A 123 -6.14 -3.73 -0.99
CA PRO A 123 -6.08 -4.26 0.36
C PRO A 123 -4.71 -3.96 0.98
N SER A 124 -4.66 -3.90 2.31
CA SER A 124 -3.42 -3.65 3.05
C SER A 124 -3.21 -4.70 4.13
N ALA A 125 -1.97 -5.15 4.31
CA ALA A 125 -1.64 -6.19 5.26
C ALA A 125 -0.54 -5.73 6.22
N ALA A 126 -0.64 -6.15 7.48
CA ALA A 126 0.38 -5.95 8.50
C ALA A 126 0.59 -7.26 9.27
N VAL A 127 1.84 -7.54 9.66
CA VAL A 127 2.20 -8.74 10.41
C VAL A 127 2.58 -8.35 11.82
N LEU A 128 1.92 -8.91 12.81
CA LEU A 128 2.21 -8.70 14.23
C LEU A 128 2.20 -10.07 14.93
N ASP A 129 3.24 -10.35 15.72
CA ASP A 129 3.40 -11.60 16.46
C ASP A 129 3.18 -12.87 15.62
N GLY A 130 3.73 -12.87 14.41
CA GLY A 130 3.63 -14.00 13.46
C GLY A 130 2.26 -14.16 12.80
N ARG A 131 1.30 -13.27 13.08
CA ARG A 131 -0.05 -13.27 12.49
C ARG A 131 -0.16 -12.19 11.42
N LEU A 132 -0.67 -12.56 10.26
CA LEU A 132 -1.03 -11.61 9.22
C LEU A 132 -2.44 -11.08 9.46
N HIS A 133 -2.59 -9.76 9.45
CA HIS A 133 -3.86 -9.05 9.47
C HIS A 133 -4.09 -8.36 8.13
N LEU A 134 -5.19 -8.72 7.47
CA LEU A 134 -5.59 -8.19 6.18
C LEU A 134 -6.75 -7.21 6.35
N PHE A 135 -6.54 -5.96 5.94
CA PHE A 135 -7.50 -4.85 5.99
C PHE A 135 -8.02 -4.53 4.60
N PHE A 136 -9.34 -4.42 4.47
CA PHE A 136 -9.99 -4.28 3.17
C PHE A 136 -11.41 -3.70 3.30
N LYS A 137 -11.96 -3.27 2.16
CA LYS A 137 -13.41 -3.04 2.02
C LYS A 137 -13.95 -3.88 0.86
N LEU A 138 -15.23 -4.21 0.92
CA LEU A 138 -15.93 -4.93 -0.15
C LEU A 138 -16.48 -3.95 -1.19
N ARG A 139 -16.73 -4.42 -2.41
CA ARG A 139 -17.21 -3.59 -3.54
C ARG A 139 -18.40 -2.69 -3.19
N ASP A 140 -19.42 -3.27 -2.56
CA ASP A 140 -20.67 -2.57 -2.25
C ASP A 140 -20.74 -2.06 -0.81
N SER A 141 -19.57 -1.87 -0.18
CA SER A 141 -19.48 -1.36 1.18
C SER A 141 -18.40 -0.31 1.33
N SER A 142 -18.68 0.66 2.21
CA SER A 142 -17.66 1.57 2.72
C SER A 142 -17.08 1.11 4.05
N ASN A 143 -17.63 0.04 4.66
CA ASN A 143 -17.14 -0.44 5.95
C ASN A 143 -15.76 -1.07 5.80
N LEU A 144 -14.82 -0.57 6.61
CA LEU A 144 -13.51 -1.16 6.73
C LEU A 144 -13.60 -2.42 7.59
N GLN A 145 -13.06 -3.51 7.05
CA GLN A 145 -13.06 -4.83 7.66
C GLN A 145 -11.64 -5.34 7.78
N TYR A 146 -11.44 -6.28 8.69
CA TYR A 146 -10.23 -7.08 8.73
C TYR A 146 -10.51 -8.53 9.03
N ARG A 147 -9.54 -9.37 8.66
CA ARG A 147 -9.44 -10.77 9.07
C ARG A 147 -7.97 -11.12 9.25
N SER A 148 -7.68 -12.22 9.92
CA SER A 148 -6.31 -12.63 10.20
C SER A 148 -6.07 -14.11 9.90
N THR A 149 -4.80 -14.48 9.82
CA THR A 149 -4.35 -15.86 9.59
C THR A 149 -2.94 -16.05 10.15
N LEU A 150 -2.61 -17.30 10.49
CA LEU A 150 -1.27 -17.73 10.89
C LEU A 150 -0.52 -18.46 9.76
N ASP A 151 -1.22 -18.87 8.70
CA ASP A 151 -0.71 -19.82 7.71
C ASP A 151 -1.14 -19.53 6.27
N LEU A 152 -2.04 -18.55 6.05
CA LEU A 152 -2.73 -18.25 4.78
C LEU A 152 -3.77 -19.27 4.34
N ASP A 153 -3.92 -20.39 5.04
CA ASP A 153 -4.89 -21.45 4.76
C ASP A 153 -6.17 -21.23 5.57
N ILE A 154 -6.01 -20.98 6.88
CA ILE A 154 -7.12 -20.78 7.82
C ILE A 154 -7.21 -19.30 8.15
N TRP A 155 -8.36 -18.72 7.81
CA TRP A 155 -8.66 -17.30 8.05
C TRP A 155 -9.75 -17.15 9.10
N THR A 156 -9.58 -16.17 9.98
CA THR A 156 -10.68 -15.76 10.87
C THR A 156 -11.84 -15.20 10.05
N LYS A 157 -13.03 -15.20 10.65
CA LYS A 157 -14.16 -14.45 10.10
C LYS A 157 -13.77 -12.96 9.95
N ALA A 158 -14.27 -12.33 8.88
CA ALA A 158 -14.14 -10.89 8.72
C ALA A 158 -14.93 -10.15 9.81
N VAL A 159 -14.29 -9.13 10.40
CA VAL A 159 -14.86 -8.28 11.45
C VAL A 159 -14.72 -6.81 11.06
N TYR A 160 -15.65 -5.97 11.53
CA TYR A 160 -15.62 -4.55 11.27
C TYR A 160 -14.57 -3.85 12.15
N VAL A 161 -13.78 -2.96 11.54
CA VAL A 161 -12.92 -2.04 12.30
C VAL A 161 -13.79 -1.00 12.97
N LYS A 162 -13.67 -0.82 14.29
CA LYS A 162 -14.45 0.16 15.06
C LYS A 162 -13.64 1.44 15.29
N SER A 163 -14.20 2.60 14.92
CA SER A 163 -13.54 3.90 15.10
C SER A 163 -13.60 4.41 16.54
N ASP A 164 -14.64 4.07 17.29
CA ASP A 164 -14.88 4.52 18.66
C ASP A 164 -15.57 3.46 19.55
N ARG A 165 -15.27 2.17 19.30
CA ARG A 165 -15.91 0.96 19.87
C ARG A 165 -17.32 0.67 19.37
N THR A 166 -18.08 1.68 18.97
CA THR A 166 -19.46 1.50 18.50
C THR A 166 -19.55 1.62 16.99
N ASN A 167 -19.06 2.74 16.46
CA ASN A 167 -19.13 3.09 15.04
C ASN A 167 -18.09 2.32 14.24
N THR A 168 -18.47 1.91 13.04
CA THR A 168 -17.57 1.25 12.10
C THR A 168 -16.77 2.31 11.34
N ALA A 169 -15.45 2.13 11.24
CA ALA A 169 -14.61 2.95 10.38
C ALA A 169 -15.02 2.74 8.92
N ARG A 170 -15.18 3.83 8.17
CA ARG A 170 -15.63 3.78 6.77
C ARG A 170 -14.67 4.52 5.86
N THR A 171 -14.43 3.99 4.66
CA THR A 171 -13.52 4.59 3.67
C THR A 171 -14.00 4.32 2.24
N HIS A 172 -13.72 5.26 1.34
CA HIS A 172 -13.87 5.07 -0.12
C HIS A 172 -12.56 4.79 -0.84
N VAL A 173 -11.43 4.91 -0.14
CA VAL A 173 -10.08 4.67 -0.70
C VAL A 173 -9.39 3.52 0.03
N SER A 174 -8.25 3.08 -0.50
CA SER A 174 -7.45 1.99 0.09
C SER A 174 -7.05 2.31 1.55
N PRO A 175 -7.20 1.40 2.51
CA PRO A 175 -6.57 1.57 3.82
C PRO A 175 -5.04 1.40 3.73
N LEU A 176 -4.32 1.89 4.73
CA LEU A 176 -2.90 1.61 4.96
C LEU A 176 -2.75 0.98 6.35
N ALA A 177 -2.25 -0.25 6.41
CA ALA A 177 -1.88 -0.93 7.63
C ALA A 177 -0.37 -1.21 7.64
N ILE A 178 0.29 -0.92 8.76
CA ILE A 178 1.71 -1.19 8.93
C ILE A 178 2.03 -1.48 10.39
N THR A 179 2.88 -2.47 10.64
CA THR A 179 3.38 -2.73 11.99
C THR A 179 4.49 -1.76 12.33
N TYR A 180 4.34 -1.03 13.42
CA TYR A 180 5.31 -0.05 13.90
C TYR A 180 5.24 0.01 15.43
N GLN A 181 6.41 -0.10 16.09
CA GLN A 181 6.53 -0.08 17.55
C GLN A 181 5.60 -1.09 18.27
N GLY A 182 5.53 -2.33 17.76
CA GLY A 182 4.74 -3.41 18.37
C GLY A 182 3.22 -3.28 18.22
N LEU A 183 2.73 -2.35 17.39
CA LEU A 183 1.31 -2.17 17.10
C LEU A 183 1.07 -2.08 15.61
N ILE A 184 -0.10 -2.53 15.15
CA ILE A 184 -0.58 -2.24 13.82
C ILE A 184 -1.13 -0.81 13.81
N HIS A 185 -0.53 0.04 13.00
CA HIS A 185 -0.99 1.39 12.72
C HIS A 185 -1.85 1.34 11.47
N LEU A 186 -3.16 1.56 11.64
CA LEU A 186 -4.13 1.57 10.56
C LEU A 186 -4.55 3.00 10.26
N ILE A 187 -4.28 3.44 9.03
CA ILE A 187 -4.61 4.76 8.51
C ILE A 187 -5.69 4.61 7.45
N TYR A 188 -6.75 5.39 7.57
CA TYR A 188 -7.85 5.40 6.61
C TYR A 188 -8.38 6.81 6.39
N LYS A 189 -8.97 7.06 5.23
CA LYS A 189 -9.69 8.31 4.95
C LYS A 189 -11.16 8.10 5.28
N ASP A 190 -11.70 8.88 6.20
CA ASP A 190 -13.12 8.75 6.53
C ASP A 190 -14.01 9.20 5.36
N VAL A 191 -15.19 8.60 5.22
CA VAL A 191 -16.16 8.98 4.18
C VAL A 191 -16.65 10.43 4.33
N SER A 192 -16.62 10.98 5.54
CA SER A 192 -16.90 12.41 5.80
C SER A 192 -15.69 13.32 5.53
N GLY A 193 -14.53 12.75 5.21
CA GLY A 193 -13.28 13.46 4.96
C GLY A 193 -12.27 13.33 6.10
N GLY A 194 -11.03 13.73 5.81
CA GLY A 194 -9.90 13.63 6.75
C GLY A 194 -9.29 12.24 6.83
N PHE A 195 -8.00 12.20 7.19
CA PHE A 195 -7.28 10.97 7.47
C PHE A 195 -7.21 10.72 8.97
N PHE A 196 -7.42 9.48 9.35
CA PHE A 196 -7.45 9.04 10.74
C PHE A 196 -6.46 7.91 10.96
N LEU A 197 -5.89 7.88 12.16
CA LEU A 197 -5.05 6.81 12.67
C LEU A 197 -5.78 6.11 13.81
N ILE A 198 -5.81 4.79 13.73
CA ILE A 198 -6.19 3.90 14.84
C ILE A 198 -5.09 2.85 15.01
N LYS A 199 -4.80 2.46 16.24
CA LYS A 199 -3.78 1.46 16.56
C LYS A 199 -4.43 0.21 17.11
N PHE A 200 -3.82 -0.93 16.79
CA PHE A 200 -4.32 -2.24 17.16
C PHE A 200 -3.19 -3.11 17.70
N ASP A 201 -3.47 -3.82 18.79
CA ASP A 201 -2.54 -4.70 19.48
C ASP A 201 -2.39 -6.08 18.84
N GLY A 202 -3.14 -6.38 17.78
CA GLY A 202 -3.10 -7.68 17.11
C GLY A 202 -4.15 -8.67 17.61
N ASP A 203 -4.88 -8.34 18.66
CA ASP A 203 -5.89 -9.23 19.25
C ASP A 203 -7.28 -8.58 19.28
N GLU A 204 -7.66 -7.93 20.39
CA GLU A 204 -8.99 -7.33 20.55
C GLU A 204 -8.98 -5.82 20.80
N HIS A 205 -7.84 -5.22 21.14
CA HIS A 205 -7.81 -3.84 21.62
C HIS A 205 -7.42 -2.84 20.53
N TRP A 206 -8.36 -1.93 20.28
CA TRP A 206 -8.18 -0.78 19.41
C TRP A 206 -8.09 0.51 20.23
N THR A 207 -7.23 1.43 19.82
CA THR A 207 -7.33 2.81 20.29
C THR A 207 -8.60 3.46 19.74
N ARG A 208 -8.98 4.64 20.23
CA ARG A 208 -9.94 5.48 19.51
C ARG A 208 -9.28 6.04 18.26
N SER A 209 -10.08 6.28 17.23
CA SER A 209 -9.66 6.95 16.01
C SER A 209 -9.22 8.39 16.32
N ARG A 210 -8.05 8.79 15.81
CA ARG A 210 -7.50 10.14 15.95
C ARG A 210 -7.28 10.73 14.57
N ARG A 211 -7.78 11.94 14.32
CA ARG A 211 -7.46 12.66 13.08
C ARG A 211 -5.95 12.90 13.02
N LEU A 212 -5.35 12.55 11.89
CA LEU A 212 -3.89 12.52 11.74
C LEU A 212 -3.32 13.89 11.39
N PHE A 213 -4.04 14.66 10.56
CA PHE A 213 -3.70 16.03 10.18
C PHE A 213 -4.93 16.74 9.57
N GLU A 214 -4.82 18.06 9.40
CA GLU A 214 -5.94 18.90 8.93
C GLU A 214 -6.07 18.88 7.41
N GLU A 215 -4.97 18.70 6.68
CA GLU A 215 -4.95 18.63 5.22
C GLU A 215 -5.82 17.48 4.67
N SER A 216 -6.30 17.68 3.45
CA SER A 216 -7.06 16.67 2.70
C SER A 216 -6.29 16.29 1.44
N PHE A 217 -6.18 14.99 1.21
CA PHE A 217 -5.58 14.41 0.01
C PHE A 217 -6.60 13.49 -0.66
N HIS A 218 -6.59 13.43 -1.99
CA HIS A 218 -7.53 12.57 -2.70
C HIS A 218 -7.26 11.07 -2.52
N HIS A 219 -5.99 10.70 -2.37
CA HIS A 219 -5.55 9.30 -2.41
C HIS A 219 -4.95 8.83 -1.08
N SER A 220 -4.99 7.51 -0.89
CA SER A 220 -4.37 6.86 0.26
C SER A 220 -2.87 7.07 0.29
N PRO A 221 -2.27 7.21 1.48
CA PRO A 221 -0.82 7.35 1.61
C PRO A 221 -0.10 6.07 1.24
N ALA A 222 1.17 6.21 0.85
CA ALA A 222 2.14 5.15 1.02
C ALA A 222 2.71 5.20 2.44
N GLY A 223 2.96 4.05 3.05
CA GLY A 223 3.51 3.94 4.40
C GLY A 223 4.73 3.02 4.44
N VAL A 224 5.79 3.46 5.12
CA VAL A 224 7.02 2.69 5.27
C VAL A 224 7.77 3.11 6.53
N VAL A 225 8.45 2.19 7.21
CA VAL A 225 9.36 2.54 8.30
C VAL A 225 10.74 2.84 7.74
N HIS A 226 11.25 4.05 7.96
CA HIS A 226 12.57 4.48 7.51
C HIS A 226 13.23 5.37 8.55
N ASN A 227 14.50 5.11 8.86
CA ASN A 227 15.27 5.79 9.92
C ASN A 227 14.51 5.81 11.26
N GLY A 228 13.90 4.69 11.64
CA GLY A 228 13.18 4.52 12.90
C GLY A 228 11.80 5.20 12.99
N LEU A 229 11.37 5.91 11.94
CA LEU A 229 10.11 6.64 11.91
C LEU A 229 9.15 6.02 10.89
N LEU A 230 7.85 6.02 11.19
CA LEU A 230 6.82 5.72 10.20
C LEU A 230 6.70 6.92 9.25
N LYS A 231 7.12 6.74 8.00
CA LYS A 231 6.97 7.71 6.92
C LYS A 231 5.64 7.52 6.24
N LEU A 232 4.90 8.62 6.08
CA LEU A 232 3.65 8.67 5.33
C LEU A 232 3.82 9.63 4.17
N LEU A 233 3.59 9.13 2.96
CA LEU A 233 3.75 9.93 1.75
C LEU A 233 2.39 10.16 1.10
N PHE A 234 2.05 11.44 0.93
CA PHE A 234 0.84 11.89 0.28
C PHE A 234 1.19 12.71 -0.96
N SER A 235 0.26 12.76 -1.90
CA SER A 235 0.29 13.64 -3.06
C SER A 235 -1.14 14.04 -3.38
N ASP A 236 -1.31 14.96 -4.32
CA ASP A 236 -2.62 15.44 -4.78
C ASP A 236 -3.42 16.06 -3.61
N LYS A 237 -2.81 17.09 -3.02
CA LYS A 237 -3.41 17.87 -1.93
C LYS A 237 -4.57 18.70 -2.48
N GLN A 238 -5.72 18.63 -1.80
CA GLN A 238 -6.91 19.34 -2.22
C GLN A 238 -6.71 20.86 -2.18
N GLY A 239 -7.10 21.54 -3.25
CA GLY A 239 -7.01 22.98 -3.37
C GLY A 239 -5.63 23.51 -3.78
N THR A 240 -4.68 22.63 -4.15
CA THR A 240 -3.38 23.05 -4.70
C THR A 240 -3.22 22.56 -6.14
N PRO A 241 -2.67 23.37 -7.06
CA PRO A 241 -2.45 22.96 -8.45
C PRO A 241 -1.20 22.07 -8.62
N TYR A 242 -0.37 21.96 -7.58
CA TYR A 242 0.91 21.26 -7.63
C TYR A 242 0.76 19.79 -7.24
N TYR A 243 1.44 18.93 -8.00
CA TYR A 243 1.64 17.54 -7.63
C TYR A 243 2.92 17.49 -6.79
N ASP A 244 2.88 17.95 -5.54
CA ASP A 244 4.03 17.79 -4.64
C ASP A 244 3.86 16.52 -3.82
N ILE A 245 4.97 15.83 -3.53
CA ILE A 245 4.98 14.75 -2.56
C ILE A 245 5.23 15.32 -1.16
N HIS A 246 4.23 15.17 -0.30
CA HIS A 246 4.29 15.54 1.11
C HIS A 246 4.66 14.30 1.95
N GLN A 247 5.86 14.31 2.51
CA GLN A 247 6.33 13.28 3.42
C GLN A 247 6.17 13.74 4.87
N TYR A 248 5.39 12.99 5.65
CA TYR A 248 5.29 13.17 7.09
C TYR A 248 6.05 12.08 7.82
N ALA A 249 6.62 12.41 8.97
CA ALA A 249 7.30 11.46 9.84
C ALA A 249 6.55 11.32 11.16
N TYR A 250 6.21 10.10 11.53
CA TYR A 250 5.50 9.76 12.75
C TYR A 250 6.40 8.97 13.68
N ASP A 251 6.54 9.43 14.92
CA ASP A 251 7.44 8.85 15.94
C ASP A 251 6.74 7.84 16.87
N GLY A 252 5.45 7.57 16.64
CA GLY A 252 4.62 6.76 17.52
C GLY A 252 3.62 7.57 18.36
N ASN A 253 3.82 8.87 18.46
CA ASN A 253 2.97 9.79 19.23
C ASN A 253 2.54 11.02 18.42
N VAL A 254 3.52 11.74 17.87
CA VAL A 254 3.33 13.01 17.15
C VAL A 254 3.69 12.83 15.68
N LEU A 255 2.89 13.45 14.83
CA LEU A 255 3.22 13.62 13.42
C LEU A 255 4.03 14.91 13.28
N GLY A 256 5.25 14.80 12.76
CA GLY A 256 6.08 15.96 12.43
C GLY A 256 5.51 16.77 11.26
N PRO A 257 6.04 17.98 11.01
CA PRO A 257 5.68 18.77 9.85
C PRO A 257 6.03 18.04 8.54
N ALA A 258 5.33 18.39 7.45
CA ALA A 258 5.62 17.82 6.14
C ALA A 258 6.99 18.27 5.62
N THR A 259 7.80 17.31 5.18
CA THR A 259 8.90 17.53 4.23
C THR A 259 8.31 17.45 2.82
N VAL A 260 8.38 18.54 2.06
CA VAL A 260 7.74 18.63 0.74
C VAL A 260 8.81 18.49 -0.35
N SER A 261 8.65 17.53 -1.24
CA SER A 261 9.45 17.41 -2.45
C SER A 261 8.70 18.13 -3.58
N THR A 262 9.16 19.33 -3.93
CA THR A 262 8.47 20.23 -4.86
C THR A 262 8.70 19.84 -6.31
N ASN A 263 7.68 19.97 -7.15
CA ASN A 263 7.69 19.58 -8.58
C ASN A 263 7.86 18.07 -8.83
N VAL A 264 7.87 17.26 -7.77
CA VAL A 264 7.92 15.80 -7.83
C VAL A 264 6.57 15.29 -7.34
N GLY A 265 5.83 14.57 -8.18
CA GLY A 265 4.39 14.47 -8.00
C GLY A 265 3.71 13.22 -8.45
N ALA A 266 2.84 12.68 -7.59
CA ALA A 266 1.98 11.55 -7.91
C ALA A 266 0.54 11.98 -8.21
N ALA A 267 0.03 11.55 -9.36
CA ALA A 267 -1.38 11.72 -9.76
C ALA A 267 -2.31 10.65 -9.16
N LYS A 268 -1.75 9.64 -8.49
CA LYS A 268 -2.44 8.51 -7.84
C LYS A 268 -1.69 8.10 -6.59
N SER A 269 -2.23 7.13 -5.84
CA SER A 269 -1.55 6.57 -4.66
C SER A 269 -0.21 5.94 -5.06
N MET A 270 0.78 6.14 -4.20
CA MET A 270 2.18 5.74 -4.42
C MET A 270 2.45 4.37 -3.78
N GLY A 271 3.60 3.79 -4.11
CA GLY A 271 4.21 2.71 -3.34
C GLY A 271 5.53 3.17 -2.75
N ALA A 272 5.85 2.74 -1.53
CA ALA A 272 7.10 3.07 -0.87
C ALA A 272 7.69 1.86 -0.15
N ALA A 273 9.01 1.73 -0.19
CA ALA A 273 9.75 0.69 0.51
C ALA A 273 11.19 1.14 0.77
N VAL A 274 11.88 0.43 1.67
CA VAL A 274 13.30 0.66 1.94
C VAL A 274 14.13 -0.48 1.37
N LEU A 275 15.22 -0.13 0.70
CA LEU A 275 16.25 -1.06 0.24
C LEU A 275 17.60 -0.51 0.67
N ASP A 276 18.37 -1.31 1.40
CA ASP A 276 19.71 -0.98 1.90
C ASP A 276 19.77 0.40 2.59
N GLY A 277 18.77 0.69 3.43
CA GLY A 277 18.68 1.95 4.17
C GLY A 277 18.18 3.15 3.36
N VAL A 278 17.92 2.99 2.07
CA VAL A 278 17.44 4.07 1.18
C VAL A 278 15.93 3.95 0.96
N LEU A 279 15.22 5.05 1.18
CA LEU A 279 13.79 5.17 0.87
C LEU A 279 13.59 5.22 -0.65
N HIS A 280 12.73 4.37 -1.17
CA HIS A 280 12.32 4.34 -2.56
C HIS A 280 10.82 4.60 -2.65
N VAL A 281 10.43 5.51 -3.54
CA VAL A 281 9.04 5.90 -3.77
C VAL A 281 8.74 5.76 -5.25
N LEU A 282 7.72 4.99 -5.58
CA LEU A 282 7.27 4.79 -6.95
C LEU A 282 5.89 5.36 -7.13
N TYR A 283 5.71 6.03 -8.26
CA TYR A 283 4.49 6.77 -8.51
C TYR A 283 4.25 7.04 -9.99
N ARG A 284 2.97 7.22 -10.32
CA ARG A 284 2.52 7.75 -11.60
C ARG A 284 2.41 9.27 -11.47
N GLY A 285 3.07 10.04 -12.33
CA GLY A 285 2.88 11.49 -12.39
C GLY A 285 4.06 12.23 -12.99
N GLN A 286 4.50 13.30 -12.33
CA GLN A 286 5.57 14.19 -12.78
C GLN A 286 6.87 13.91 -12.01
N PRO A 287 8.00 13.75 -12.71
CA PRO A 287 9.27 13.40 -12.09
C PRO A 287 9.86 14.50 -11.21
#